data_AF-A0A8C7MSQ2-F1
#
_entry.id   AF-A0A8C7MSQ2-F1
#
_cell.length_a   1.000
_cell.length_b   1.000
_cell.length_c   1.000
_cell.angle_alpha   90.00
_cell.angle_beta   90.00
_cell.angle_gamma   90.00
#
_symmetry.space_group_name_H-M   'P 1'
#
loop_
_entity.id
_entity.type
_entity.pdbx_description
1 polymer ?
#
loop_
_entity_poly.entity_id
_entity_poly.type
_entity_poly.pdbx_seq_one_letter_code
_entity_poly.pdbx_strand_id
1 'polypeptide(L)'
;MSSSFSLRSFSVGRQPSFSSLSLRDSGRAHSRTAVSFASASPLTRSASVSRDMSGQPVTLNLNGQLGNHTNEKEAMQGLNNRLATYLDKVRSLEKSNSDLELRIKQIMIERIPEGHDFKTMMAQAHQVEQEVRRKTLENARLMLEIDNAKLAADDFRIKWETEMCMSQSVERDCLALKKAKVDHEQIIMSHRGDLDSLKEDLYFLKKNHEEEVESMKGHVAAQTVNVEVDSGRGGPDLGTVMSELRTRYEGIVKKNKDQAELWYLKKLDTVQNEVKESNEALRGAQSELVERRRFLQTLEVELESLYKQVAALEGNLSETGQKYSLEMERLQATLSQLEENLSQLRLDMQRNKTDYEQLLRIKQNLEMEIATYRRLLEGEETIKEVPPPKTFDSVLRPPTWHQVKSRGYRLTTVCFINLQTKQTPKTHLSLATTKSQRCGPGR
;
A
#
# COMPACT_ATOMS: atom_id res chain seq x y z
N MET A 1 -2.40 15.55 64.52
CA MET A 1 -1.43 16.33 63.74
C MET A 1 -1.60 15.93 62.29
N SER A 2 -1.92 16.91 61.45
CA SER A 2 -2.35 16.75 60.07
C SER A 2 -1.16 16.89 59.13
N SER A 3 -0.98 15.93 58.21
CA SER A 3 -0.26 16.12 56.93
C SER A 3 -0.44 14.86 56.08
N SER A 4 -1.40 14.85 55.16
CA SER A 4 -1.28 15.28 53.75
C SER A 4 -0.67 14.20 52.86
N PHE A 5 -1.53 13.33 52.34
CA PHE A 5 -1.27 12.45 51.20
C PHE A 5 -1.26 13.26 49.91
N SER A 6 -0.15 13.19 49.16
CA SER A 6 -0.03 13.75 47.81
C SER A 6 -0.28 12.64 46.78
N LEU A 7 -1.45 12.68 46.16
CA LEU A 7 -1.80 11.85 45.01
C LEU A 7 -1.19 12.47 43.75
N ARG A 8 -0.18 11.81 43.18
CA ARG A 8 0.22 12.07 41.78
C ARG A 8 -0.70 11.29 40.85
N SER A 9 -1.58 12.02 40.19
CA SER A 9 -2.35 11.58 39.04
C SER A 9 -1.43 11.30 37.85
N PHE A 10 -1.47 10.06 37.34
CA PHE A 10 -0.97 9.76 36.00
C PHE A 10 -2.13 9.89 35.01
N SER A 11 -2.11 10.97 34.24
CA SER A 11 -2.97 11.18 33.08
C SER A 11 -2.52 10.28 31.93
N VAL A 12 -3.17 9.12 31.80
CA VAL A 12 -3.15 8.31 30.58
C VAL A 12 -4.13 8.94 29.60
N GLY A 13 -3.62 9.59 28.57
CA GLY A 13 -4.45 10.29 27.59
C GLY A 13 -3.64 10.94 26.50
N ARG A 14 -2.98 10.15 25.65
CA ARG A 14 -2.62 10.62 24.31
C ARG A 14 -2.71 9.49 23.30
N GLN A 15 -3.82 9.52 22.59
CA GLN A 15 -4.08 8.77 21.37
C GLN A 15 -2.97 9.00 20.33
N PRO A 16 -2.49 7.99 19.62
CA PRO A 16 -1.75 8.19 18.38
C PRO A 16 -2.76 8.58 17.28
N SER A 17 -2.73 9.85 16.88
CA SER A 17 -3.39 10.31 15.65
C SER A 17 -2.73 9.66 14.44
N PHE A 18 -3.38 8.66 13.85
CA PHE A 18 -3.07 8.23 12.50
C PHE A 18 -3.56 9.29 11.52
N SER A 19 -2.68 10.22 11.17
CA SER A 19 -2.90 11.08 10.01
C SER A 19 -2.78 10.24 8.75
N SER A 20 -3.91 9.98 8.12
CA SER A 20 -4.02 9.45 6.77
C SER A 20 -3.27 10.39 5.80
N LEU A 21 -2.03 10.01 5.46
CA LEU A 21 -1.33 10.55 4.31
C LEU A 21 -2.10 10.09 3.07
N SER A 22 -2.96 10.98 2.59
CA SER A 22 -3.57 10.87 1.27
C SER A 22 -2.43 10.85 0.26
N LEU A 23 -2.27 9.69 -0.39
CA LEU A 23 -1.56 9.57 -1.66
C LEU A 23 -2.21 10.56 -2.63
N ARG A 24 -1.54 11.70 -2.84
CA ARG A 24 -1.83 12.59 -3.95
C ARG A 24 -1.50 11.83 -5.22
N ASP A 25 -2.55 11.27 -5.80
CA ASP A 25 -2.62 10.88 -7.20
C ASP A 25 -2.06 12.03 -8.06
N SER A 26 -0.85 11.83 -8.56
CA SER A 26 -0.26 12.69 -9.59
C SER A 26 -0.77 12.20 -10.94
N GLY A 27 -2.10 12.19 -11.09
CA GLY A 27 -2.79 12.06 -12.36
C GLY A 27 -2.54 13.32 -13.16
N ARG A 28 -1.44 13.35 -13.90
CA ARG A 28 -1.16 14.35 -14.92
C ARG A 28 -2.24 14.24 -15.99
N ALA A 29 -3.32 14.98 -15.82
CA ALA A 29 -4.32 15.23 -16.84
C ALA A 29 -3.59 15.79 -18.07
N HIS A 30 -3.41 14.96 -19.10
CA HIS A 30 -3.14 15.47 -20.42
C HIS A 30 -4.39 16.23 -20.86
N SER A 31 -4.34 17.55 -20.68
CA SER A 31 -5.18 18.49 -21.38
C SER A 31 -4.96 18.25 -22.88
N ARG A 32 -5.83 17.44 -23.48
CA ARG A 32 -5.95 17.35 -24.93
C ARG A 32 -6.55 18.66 -25.39
N THR A 33 -5.70 19.64 -25.68
CA THR A 33 -6.07 20.75 -26.53
C THR A 33 -6.47 20.17 -27.88
N ALA A 34 -7.77 20.25 -28.17
CA ALA A 34 -8.29 19.99 -29.50
C ALA A 34 -7.65 20.99 -30.46
N VAL A 35 -6.74 20.52 -31.30
CA VAL A 35 -6.32 21.27 -32.49
C VAL A 35 -7.46 21.17 -33.49
N SER A 36 -8.36 22.15 -33.45
CA SER A 36 -9.32 22.37 -34.53
C SER A 36 -8.53 22.70 -35.79
N PHE A 37 -8.49 21.78 -36.75
CA PHE A 37 -8.14 22.16 -38.11
C PHE A 37 -9.30 23.00 -38.63
N ALA A 38 -9.09 24.30 -38.82
CA ALA A 38 -10.00 25.10 -39.60
C ALA A 38 -9.87 24.61 -41.05
N SER A 39 -10.91 23.94 -41.56
CA SER A 39 -11.05 23.68 -42.98
C SER A 39 -11.05 25.02 -43.70
N ALA A 40 -10.01 25.28 -44.50
CA ALA A 40 -10.00 26.40 -45.41
C ALA A 40 -11.19 26.28 -46.37
N SER A 41 -12.08 27.28 -46.33
CA SER A 41 -13.16 27.42 -47.28
C SER A 41 -12.59 27.49 -48.70
N PRO A 42 -13.08 26.68 -49.66
CA PRO A 42 -12.62 26.79 -51.03
C PRO A 42 -13.09 28.11 -51.63
N LEU A 43 -12.14 28.85 -52.20
CA LEU A 43 -12.37 30.03 -53.01
C LEU A 43 -13.35 29.71 -54.13
N THR A 44 -14.49 30.40 -54.12
CA THR A 44 -15.53 30.31 -55.15
C THR A 44 -14.95 30.74 -56.49
N ARG A 45 -14.97 29.81 -57.43
CA ARG A 45 -14.54 30.00 -58.81
C ARG A 45 -15.61 30.82 -59.54
N SER A 46 -15.40 32.13 -59.67
CA SER A 46 -16.27 33.00 -60.48
C SER A 46 -16.21 32.56 -61.95
N ALA A 47 -17.28 31.93 -62.41
CA ALA A 47 -17.54 31.63 -63.81
C ALA A 47 -18.18 32.88 -64.45
N SER A 48 -17.46 33.57 -65.34
CA SER A 48 -18.08 34.54 -66.24
C SER A 48 -18.59 33.79 -67.47
N VAL A 49 -19.91 33.56 -67.47
CA VAL A 49 -20.67 33.07 -68.62
C VAL A 49 -20.69 34.16 -69.68
N SER A 50 -20.04 33.90 -70.81
CA SER A 50 -20.27 34.60 -72.07
C SER A 50 -21.70 34.31 -72.51
N ARG A 51 -22.55 35.33 -72.48
CA ARG A 51 -23.93 35.28 -72.96
C ARG A 51 -23.97 36.01 -74.29
N ASP A 52 -24.04 35.23 -75.36
CA ASP A 52 -24.36 35.69 -76.70
C ASP A 52 -25.82 35.35 -77.03
N MET A 53 -26.37 36.03 -78.04
CA MET A 53 -27.64 35.88 -78.75
C MET A 53 -28.80 36.81 -78.36
N SER A 54 -28.98 37.90 -79.14
CA SER A 54 -29.83 37.91 -80.35
C SER A 54 -30.51 39.29 -80.58
N GLY A 55 -30.48 39.78 -81.84
CA GLY A 55 -31.36 40.87 -82.30
C GLY A 55 -30.78 41.84 -83.34
N GLN A 56 -30.67 41.36 -84.59
CA GLN A 56 -30.72 42.00 -85.95
C GLN A 56 -31.00 43.54 -86.10
N PRO A 57 -30.74 44.20 -87.27
CA PRO A 57 -30.44 43.65 -88.60
C PRO A 57 -29.29 44.32 -89.40
N VAL A 58 -29.03 43.66 -90.53
CA VAL A 58 -28.22 44.01 -91.70
C VAL A 58 -28.64 45.33 -92.36
N THR A 59 -27.66 46.18 -92.73
CA THR A 59 -27.79 47.10 -93.88
C THR A 59 -26.50 47.08 -94.71
N LEU A 60 -26.50 46.32 -95.80
CA LEU A 60 -25.53 46.44 -96.88
C LEU A 60 -26.01 47.55 -97.81
N ASN A 61 -25.37 48.72 -97.76
CA ASN A 61 -25.56 49.76 -98.78
C ASN A 61 -24.38 49.71 -99.75
N LEU A 62 -24.58 48.97 -100.83
CA LEU A 62 -23.74 48.96 -102.03
C LEU A 62 -24.32 50.01 -102.99
N ASN A 63 -23.65 51.16 -103.11
CA ASN A 63 -23.78 52.05 -104.26
C ASN A 63 -22.37 52.54 -104.61
N GLY A 64 -21.84 52.07 -105.74
CA GLY A 64 -20.57 52.58 -106.27
C GLY A 64 -20.78 53.92 -106.96
N GLN A 65 -19.81 54.84 -106.83
CA GLN A 65 -19.14 55.51 -107.95
C GLN A 65 -18.06 56.48 -107.44
N LEU A 66 -16.82 56.33 -107.95
CA LEU A 66 -15.72 57.30 -108.07
C LEU A 66 -15.27 58.13 -106.84
N GLY A 67 -14.10 57.77 -106.29
CA GLY A 67 -13.34 58.64 -105.36
C GLY A 67 -12.30 57.91 -104.48
N ASN A 68 -11.58 56.92 -105.02
CA ASN A 68 -10.57 56.14 -104.30
C ASN A 68 -9.28 56.95 -104.12
N HIS A 69 -8.78 57.07 -102.88
CA HIS A 69 -7.36 57.08 -102.45
C HIS A 69 -7.17 57.67 -101.03
N THR A 70 -8.11 58.47 -100.51
CA THR A 70 -8.02 59.05 -99.15
C THR A 70 -8.59 58.12 -98.07
N ASN A 71 -9.73 57.47 -98.33
CA ASN A 71 -10.44 56.64 -97.35
C ASN A 71 -9.72 55.32 -97.02
N GLU A 72 -9.02 54.72 -97.99
CA GLU A 72 -8.24 53.49 -97.79
C GLU A 72 -6.99 53.76 -96.94
N LYS A 73 -6.42 54.96 -97.05
CA LYS A 73 -5.30 55.43 -96.25
C LYS A 73 -5.72 55.70 -94.80
N GLU A 74 -6.91 56.26 -94.58
CA GLU A 74 -7.49 56.45 -93.25
C GLU A 74 -7.88 55.11 -92.60
N ALA A 75 -8.42 54.15 -93.37
CA ALA A 75 -8.68 52.80 -92.89
C ALA A 75 -7.38 52.06 -92.52
N MET A 76 -6.32 52.18 -93.34
CA MET A 76 -4.99 51.64 -93.03
C MET A 76 -4.34 52.34 -91.83
N GLN A 77 -4.54 53.64 -91.64
CA GLN A 77 -4.11 54.35 -90.44
C GLN A 77 -4.88 53.88 -89.20
N GLY A 78 -6.18 53.66 -89.28
CA GLY A 78 -6.98 53.11 -88.19
C GLY A 78 -6.54 51.70 -87.78
N LEU A 79 -6.20 50.85 -88.74
CA LEU A 79 -5.63 49.52 -88.50
C LEU A 79 -4.23 49.60 -87.90
N ASN A 80 -3.36 50.47 -88.41
CA ASN A 80 -2.02 50.68 -87.86
C ASN A 80 -2.06 51.26 -86.44
N ASN A 81 -2.99 52.17 -86.16
CA ASN A 81 -3.20 52.70 -84.80
C ASN A 81 -3.68 51.60 -83.85
N ARG A 82 -4.58 50.72 -84.31
CA ARG A 82 -5.04 49.58 -83.52
C ARG A 82 -3.94 48.53 -83.30
N LEU A 83 -3.09 48.30 -84.30
CA LEU A 83 -1.91 47.44 -84.19
C LEU A 83 -0.87 48.03 -83.23
N ALA A 84 -0.60 49.34 -83.30
CA ALA A 84 0.27 50.04 -82.36
C ALA A 84 -0.26 49.90 -80.92
N THR A 85 -1.56 50.12 -80.73
CA THR A 85 -2.21 49.95 -79.41
C THR A 85 -2.11 48.50 -78.92
N TYR A 86 -2.22 47.51 -79.81
CA TYR A 86 -2.04 46.10 -79.47
C TYR A 86 -0.60 45.77 -79.10
N LEU A 87 0.39 46.28 -79.84
CA LEU A 87 1.81 46.11 -79.53
C LEU A 87 2.19 46.77 -78.19
N ASP A 88 1.65 47.95 -77.89
CA ASP A 88 1.84 48.60 -76.58
C ASP A 88 1.19 47.80 -75.45
N LYS A 89 0.04 47.17 -75.72
CA LYS A 89 -0.61 46.27 -74.76
C LYS A 89 0.18 44.97 -74.55
N VAL A 90 0.76 44.39 -75.59
CA VAL A 90 1.65 43.22 -75.48
C VAL A 90 2.89 43.57 -74.68
N ARG A 91 3.55 44.71 -74.96
CA ARG A 91 4.74 45.16 -74.21
C ARG A 91 4.45 45.42 -72.74
N SER A 92 3.30 46.04 -72.43
CA SER A 92 2.90 46.26 -71.04
C SER A 92 2.56 44.96 -70.31
N LEU A 93 1.92 44.00 -71.00
CA LEU A 93 1.66 42.66 -70.44
C LEU A 93 2.95 41.87 -70.23
N GLU A 94 3.88 41.88 -71.19
CA GLU A 94 5.21 41.25 -71.07
C GLU A 94 5.99 41.82 -69.88
N LYS A 95 5.98 43.15 -69.71
CA LYS A 95 6.59 43.81 -68.55
C LYS A 95 5.91 43.41 -67.23
N SER A 96 4.57 43.35 -67.20
CA SER A 96 3.85 42.91 -66.01
C SER A 96 4.11 41.44 -65.68
N ASN A 97 4.26 40.59 -66.71
CA ASN A 97 4.62 39.18 -66.52
C ASN A 97 6.04 39.03 -66.01
N SER A 98 7.02 39.78 -66.53
CA SER A 98 8.39 39.74 -66.00
C SER A 98 8.44 40.19 -64.55
N ASP A 99 7.67 41.22 -64.18
CA ASP A 99 7.59 41.69 -62.79
C ASP A 99 6.93 40.65 -61.88
N LEU A 100 5.87 39.99 -62.34
CA LEU A 100 5.21 38.90 -61.61
C LEU A 100 6.12 37.68 -61.46
N GLU A 101 6.87 37.30 -62.49
CA GLU A 101 7.84 36.20 -62.43
C GLU A 101 8.95 36.48 -61.42
N LEU A 102 9.47 37.71 -61.40
CA LEU A 102 10.46 38.12 -60.40
C LEU A 102 9.88 38.06 -58.98
N ARG A 103 8.63 38.50 -58.81
CA ARG A 103 7.95 38.46 -57.51
C ARG A 103 7.65 37.04 -57.05
N ILE A 104 7.30 36.13 -57.95
CA ILE A 104 7.14 34.71 -57.67
C ILE A 104 8.48 34.10 -57.26
N LYS A 105 9.56 34.37 -57.99
CA LYS A 105 10.90 33.88 -57.64
C LYS A 105 11.34 34.38 -56.27
N GLN A 106 11.09 35.65 -55.97
CA GLN A 106 11.41 36.24 -54.68
C GLN A 106 10.60 35.60 -53.54
N ILE A 107 9.28 35.45 -53.71
CA ILE A 107 8.43 34.76 -52.73
C ILE A 107 8.86 33.29 -52.58
N MET A 108 9.25 32.61 -53.66
CA MET A 108 9.74 31.23 -53.57
C MET A 108 11.03 31.13 -52.76
N ILE A 109 11.95 32.09 -52.88
CA ILE A 109 13.18 32.14 -52.08
C ILE A 109 12.87 32.47 -50.61
N GLU A 110 12.02 33.47 -50.36
CA GLU A 110 11.59 33.85 -49.00
C GLU A 110 10.77 32.75 -48.30
N ARG A 111 10.08 31.90 -49.09
CA ARG A 111 9.23 30.82 -48.59
C ARG A 111 9.96 29.47 -48.51
N ILE A 112 11.26 29.40 -48.81
CA ILE A 112 12.11 28.28 -48.39
C ILE A 112 12.22 28.42 -46.87
N PRO A 113 11.57 27.55 -46.06
CA PRO A 113 11.72 27.63 -44.62
C PRO A 113 13.19 27.34 -44.31
N GLU A 114 13.83 28.21 -43.53
CA GLU A 114 15.16 27.92 -42.99
C GLU A 114 15.09 26.53 -42.34
N GLY A 115 15.86 25.59 -42.88
CA GLY A 115 15.84 24.21 -42.44
C GLY A 115 16.16 24.20 -40.95
N HIS A 116 15.18 23.83 -40.12
CA HIS A 116 15.45 23.64 -38.70
C HIS A 116 16.60 22.64 -38.59
N ASP A 117 17.63 22.96 -37.79
CA ASP A 117 18.81 22.12 -37.60
C ASP A 117 18.42 20.79 -36.92
N PHE A 118 17.87 19.86 -37.71
CA PHE A 118 17.35 18.59 -37.25
C PHE A 118 18.41 17.77 -36.51
N LYS A 119 19.68 17.95 -36.91
CA LYS A 119 20.84 17.33 -36.27
C LYS A 119 21.07 17.85 -34.84
N THR A 120 20.91 19.15 -34.59
CA THR A 120 21.10 19.72 -33.23
C THR A 120 19.92 19.35 -32.34
N MET A 121 18.69 19.36 -32.87
CA MET A 121 17.49 18.93 -32.16
C MET A 121 17.53 17.44 -31.79
N MET A 122 17.98 16.58 -32.71
CA MET A 122 18.16 15.14 -32.45
C MET A 122 19.27 14.89 -31.43
N ALA A 123 20.38 15.65 -31.48
CA ALA A 123 21.43 15.57 -30.48
C ALA A 123 20.93 15.97 -29.08
N GLN A 124 20.14 17.05 -28.97
CA GLN A 124 19.51 17.47 -27.73
C GLN A 124 18.52 16.42 -27.21
N ALA A 125 17.69 15.83 -28.08
CA ALA A 125 16.77 14.76 -27.69
C ALA A 125 17.52 13.54 -27.12
N HIS A 126 18.60 13.10 -27.78
CA HIS A 126 19.43 12.01 -27.28
C HIS A 126 20.13 12.35 -25.96
N GLN A 127 20.60 13.58 -25.78
CA GLN A 127 21.20 14.05 -24.52
C GLN A 127 20.19 13.97 -23.37
N VAL A 128 18.96 14.44 -23.59
CA VAL A 128 17.88 14.36 -22.60
C VAL A 128 17.53 12.90 -22.28
N GLU A 129 17.44 12.02 -23.27
CA GLU A 129 17.19 10.60 -23.00
C GLU A 129 18.32 9.95 -22.17
N GLN A 130 19.58 10.28 -22.45
CA GLN A 130 20.71 9.78 -21.67
C GLN A 130 20.65 10.29 -20.22
N GLU A 131 20.29 11.56 -20.03
CA GLU A 131 20.12 12.13 -18.69
C GLU A 131 18.97 11.46 -17.93
N VAL A 132 17.83 11.23 -18.57
CA VAL A 132 16.70 10.48 -17.98
C VAL A 132 17.13 9.07 -17.58
N ARG A 133 17.85 8.35 -18.45
CA ARG A 133 18.37 7.01 -18.12
C ARG A 133 19.32 7.05 -16.92
N ARG A 134 20.24 8.02 -16.89
CA ARG A 134 21.17 8.22 -15.77
C ARG A 134 20.41 8.50 -14.47
N LYS A 135 19.43 9.40 -14.50
CA LYS A 135 18.59 9.72 -13.33
C LYS A 135 17.73 8.55 -12.88
N THR A 136 17.26 7.72 -13.81
CA THR A 136 16.49 6.50 -13.48
C THR A 136 17.35 5.48 -12.74
N LEU A 137 18.60 5.27 -13.20
CA LEU A 137 19.57 4.40 -12.51
C LEU A 137 19.98 4.96 -11.14
N GLU A 138 20.20 6.27 -11.05
CA GLU A 138 20.52 6.97 -9.79
C GLU A 138 19.37 6.82 -8.79
N ASN A 139 18.12 6.96 -9.23
CA ASN A 139 16.94 6.76 -8.39
C ASN A 139 16.82 5.30 -7.93
N ALA A 140 17.00 4.32 -8.82
CA ALA A 140 17.01 2.90 -8.45
C ALA A 140 18.10 2.58 -7.41
N ARG A 141 19.30 3.16 -7.57
CA ARG A 141 20.38 3.03 -6.58
C ARG A 141 20.00 3.63 -5.23
N LEU A 142 19.45 4.85 -5.20
CA LEU A 142 19.02 5.50 -3.96
C LEU A 142 17.90 4.70 -3.26
N MET A 143 16.97 4.12 -4.02
CA MET A 143 15.94 3.24 -3.47
C MET A 143 16.54 2.02 -2.77
N LEU A 144 17.55 1.37 -3.36
CA LEU A 144 18.26 0.26 -2.72
C LEU A 144 19.03 0.70 -1.47
N GLU A 145 19.67 1.87 -1.49
CA GLU A 145 20.36 2.42 -0.32
C GLU A 145 19.37 2.74 0.82
N ILE A 146 18.19 3.27 0.50
CA ILE A 146 17.09 3.51 1.45
C ILE A 146 16.60 2.18 2.05
N ASP A 147 16.36 1.17 1.23
CA ASP A 147 15.86 -0.12 1.72
C ASP A 147 16.90 -0.83 2.58
N ASN A 148 18.19 -0.74 2.22
CA ASN A 148 19.28 -1.25 3.07
C ASN A 148 19.35 -0.50 4.41
N ALA A 149 19.27 0.84 4.40
CA ALA A 149 19.26 1.62 5.63
C ALA A 149 18.06 1.29 6.54
N LYS A 150 16.88 1.03 5.96
CA LYS A 150 15.69 0.58 6.72
C LYS A 150 15.91 -0.80 7.32
N LEU A 151 16.41 -1.77 6.54
CA LEU A 151 16.71 -3.12 7.05
C LEU A 151 17.72 -3.08 8.19
N ALA A 152 18.78 -2.27 8.06
CA ALA A 152 19.76 -2.09 9.12
C ALA A 152 19.15 -1.45 10.38
N ALA A 153 18.26 -0.46 10.21
CA ALA A 153 17.54 0.14 11.33
C ALA A 153 16.61 -0.85 12.04
N ASP A 154 15.90 -1.69 11.28
CA ASP A 154 15.05 -2.75 11.83
C ASP A 154 15.88 -3.81 12.57
N ASP A 155 17.04 -4.21 12.03
CA ASP A 155 17.97 -5.12 12.70
C ASP A 155 18.44 -4.56 14.05
N PHE A 156 18.79 -3.26 14.09
CA PHE A 156 19.19 -2.61 15.35
C PHE A 156 18.02 -2.48 16.33
N ARG A 157 16.81 -2.21 15.83
CA ARG A 157 15.60 -2.16 16.65
C ARG A 157 15.31 -3.50 17.32
N ILE A 158 15.34 -4.59 16.55
CA ILE A 158 15.12 -5.94 17.09
C ILE A 158 16.21 -6.28 18.11
N LYS A 159 17.48 -6.02 17.80
CA LYS A 159 18.59 -6.25 18.75
C LYS A 159 18.38 -5.49 20.06
N TRP A 160 18.04 -4.20 19.99
CA TRP A 160 17.76 -3.39 21.17
C TRP A 160 16.56 -3.91 21.97
N GLU A 161 15.46 -4.29 21.31
CA GLU A 161 14.28 -4.87 21.97
C GLU A 161 14.63 -6.19 22.70
N THR A 162 15.43 -7.06 22.06
CA THR A 162 15.88 -8.32 22.68
C THR A 162 16.79 -8.09 23.88
N GLU A 163 17.77 -7.18 23.77
CA GLU A 163 18.68 -6.82 24.86
C GLU A 163 17.93 -6.18 26.02
N MET A 164 16.98 -5.28 25.74
CA MET A 164 16.13 -4.65 26.75
C MET A 164 15.30 -5.70 27.50
N CYS A 165 14.70 -6.66 26.78
CA CYS A 165 13.93 -7.74 27.39
C CYS A 165 14.80 -8.63 28.29
N MET A 166 16.01 -8.98 27.84
CA MET A 166 16.99 -9.73 28.63
C MET A 166 17.43 -8.95 29.86
N SER A 167 17.75 -7.65 29.72
CA SER A 167 18.14 -6.77 30.82
C SER A 167 17.06 -6.70 31.89
N GLN A 168 15.80 -6.47 31.49
CA GLN A 168 14.67 -6.49 32.42
C GLN A 168 14.48 -7.84 33.11
N SER A 169 14.76 -8.95 32.43
CA SER A 169 14.71 -10.28 33.05
C SER A 169 15.78 -10.43 34.13
N VAL A 170 17.01 -10.03 33.82
CA VAL A 170 18.12 -10.07 34.78
C VAL A 170 17.85 -9.13 35.96
N GLU A 171 17.28 -7.94 35.72
CA GLU A 171 16.88 -7.01 36.78
C GLU A 171 15.81 -7.63 37.69
N ARG A 172 14.79 -8.28 37.12
CA ARG A 172 13.76 -9.00 37.88
C ARG A 172 14.37 -10.12 38.74
N ASP A 173 15.29 -10.90 38.18
CA ASP A 173 15.97 -11.98 38.89
C ASP A 173 16.87 -11.43 40.01
N CYS A 174 17.59 -10.33 39.77
CA CYS A 174 18.40 -9.66 40.79
C CYS A 174 17.55 -9.13 41.95
N LEU A 175 16.37 -8.56 41.66
CA LEU A 175 15.44 -8.10 42.69
C LEU A 175 14.86 -9.27 43.49
N ALA A 176 14.50 -10.38 42.82
CA ALA A 176 14.03 -11.58 43.48
C ALA A 176 15.11 -12.18 44.42
N LEU A 177 16.36 -12.26 43.96
CA LEU A 177 17.49 -12.73 44.77
C LEU A 177 17.77 -11.81 45.97
N LYS A 178 17.68 -10.48 45.78
CA LYS A 178 17.81 -9.51 46.89
C LYS A 178 16.71 -9.72 47.93
N LYS A 179 15.46 -9.93 47.50
CA LYS A 179 14.35 -10.23 48.41
C LYS A 179 14.58 -11.54 49.17
N ALA A 180 14.93 -12.62 48.46
CA ALA A 180 15.23 -13.91 49.09
C ALA A 180 16.37 -13.80 50.12
N LYS A 181 17.41 -12.99 49.83
CA LYS A 181 18.48 -12.70 50.79
C LYS A 181 17.95 -12.03 52.06
N VAL A 182 17.11 -10.99 51.93
CA VAL A 182 16.51 -10.30 53.07
C VAL A 182 15.63 -11.25 53.89
N ASP A 183 14.83 -12.08 53.23
CA ASP A 183 13.99 -13.08 53.89
C ASP A 183 14.86 -14.10 54.67
N HIS A 184 15.98 -14.55 54.09
CA HIS A 184 16.95 -15.41 54.78
C HIS A 184 17.64 -14.71 55.95
N GLU A 185 18.02 -13.45 55.81
CA GLU A 185 18.58 -12.64 56.91
C GLU A 185 17.57 -12.51 58.06
N GLN A 186 16.29 -12.32 57.76
CA GLN A 186 15.21 -12.31 58.75
C GLN A 186 15.07 -13.66 59.47
N ILE A 187 15.13 -14.78 58.74
CA ILE A 187 15.10 -16.12 59.34
C ILE A 187 16.29 -16.34 60.27
N ILE A 188 17.50 -15.94 59.86
CA ILE A 188 18.71 -16.03 60.70
C ILE A 188 18.56 -15.20 61.97
N MET A 189 18.03 -13.98 61.86
CA MET A 189 17.76 -13.13 63.04
C MET A 189 16.75 -13.78 63.99
N SER A 190 15.67 -14.36 63.46
CA SER A 190 14.70 -15.11 64.27
C SER A 190 15.36 -16.26 65.02
N HIS A 191 16.12 -17.11 64.33
CA HIS A 191 16.80 -18.26 64.94
C HIS A 191 17.87 -17.85 65.96
N ARG A 192 18.53 -16.70 65.78
CA ARG A 192 19.42 -16.14 66.81
C ARG A 192 18.64 -15.73 68.05
N GLY A 193 17.50 -15.07 67.88
CA GLY A 193 16.59 -14.75 68.99
C GLY A 193 16.16 -16.00 69.75
N ASP A 194 15.72 -17.05 69.03
CA ASP A 194 15.34 -18.33 69.62
C ASP A 194 16.50 -18.98 70.40
N LEU A 195 17.72 -18.94 69.85
CA LEU A 195 18.93 -19.46 70.50
C LEU A 195 19.26 -18.70 71.78
N ASP A 196 19.16 -17.37 71.77
CA ASP A 196 19.47 -16.56 72.94
C ASP A 196 18.41 -16.73 74.03
N SER A 197 17.12 -16.81 73.67
CA SER A 197 16.07 -17.16 74.65
C SER A 197 16.28 -18.55 75.25
N LEU A 198 16.68 -19.54 74.44
CA LEU A 198 16.91 -20.90 74.94
C LEU A 198 18.15 -20.98 75.86
N LYS A 199 19.17 -20.15 75.62
CA LYS A 199 20.32 -20.01 76.52
C LYS A 199 19.92 -19.36 77.83
N GLU A 200 19.08 -18.33 77.80
CA GLU A 200 18.52 -17.70 78.99
C GLU A 200 17.72 -18.72 79.81
N ASP A 201 16.82 -19.48 79.19
CA ASP A 201 16.06 -20.55 79.84
C ASP A 201 16.98 -21.60 80.48
N LEU A 202 18.04 -22.02 79.78
CA LEU A 202 19.04 -22.95 80.33
C LEU A 202 19.78 -22.36 81.53
N TYR A 203 20.12 -21.07 81.48
CA TYR A 203 20.77 -20.37 82.58
C TYR A 203 19.84 -20.30 83.80
N PHE A 204 18.58 -19.91 83.60
CA PHE A 204 17.56 -19.89 84.64
C PHE A 204 17.35 -21.28 85.27
N LEU A 205 17.24 -22.32 84.44
CA LEU A 205 17.03 -23.68 84.93
C LEU A 205 18.23 -24.21 85.72
N LYS A 206 19.46 -23.95 85.26
CA LYS A 206 20.69 -24.31 86.00
C LYS A 206 20.77 -23.59 87.34
N LYS A 207 20.51 -22.28 87.35
CA LYS A 207 20.54 -21.47 88.56
C LYS A 207 19.49 -21.95 89.57
N ASN A 208 18.24 -22.17 89.13
CA ASN A 208 17.21 -22.74 89.99
C ASN A 208 17.62 -24.10 90.55
N HIS A 209 18.19 -24.97 89.72
CA HIS A 209 18.66 -26.28 90.18
C HIS A 209 19.79 -26.17 91.21
N GLU A 210 20.78 -25.29 91.01
CA GLU A 210 21.82 -25.02 91.99
C GLU A 210 21.25 -24.48 93.32
N GLU A 211 20.31 -23.55 93.26
CA GLU A 211 19.62 -23.01 94.45
C GLU A 211 18.81 -24.10 95.18
N GLU A 212 18.09 -24.96 94.45
CA GLU A 212 17.35 -26.09 95.02
C GLU A 212 18.28 -27.12 95.66
N VAL A 213 19.40 -27.46 95.00
CA VAL A 213 20.40 -28.39 95.53
C VAL A 213 21.07 -27.80 96.77
N GLU A 214 21.41 -26.51 96.78
CA GLU A 214 21.98 -25.84 97.95
C GLU A 214 20.97 -25.77 99.10
N SER A 215 19.70 -25.46 98.80
CA SER A 215 18.60 -25.50 99.78
C SER A 215 18.40 -26.89 100.37
N MET A 216 18.46 -27.95 99.54
CA MET A 216 18.35 -29.35 99.97
C MET A 216 19.57 -29.78 100.78
N LYS A 217 20.79 -29.39 100.38
CA LYS A 217 22.01 -29.62 101.17
C LYS A 217 21.97 -28.88 102.49
N GLY A 218 21.49 -27.63 102.50
CA GLY A 218 21.24 -26.85 103.70
C GLY A 218 20.22 -27.53 104.61
N HIS A 219 19.14 -28.09 104.05
CA HIS A 219 18.19 -28.92 104.79
C HIS A 219 18.85 -30.18 105.36
N VAL A 220 19.63 -30.93 104.57
CA VAL A 220 20.31 -32.16 105.02
C VAL A 220 21.39 -31.86 106.06
N ALA A 221 22.11 -30.75 105.94
CA ALA A 221 23.15 -30.31 106.89
C ALA A 221 22.55 -29.73 108.19
N ALA A 222 21.43 -29.01 108.08
CA ALA A 222 20.65 -28.56 109.24
C ALA A 222 19.91 -29.73 109.92
N GLN A 223 19.61 -30.78 109.17
CA GLN A 223 19.04 -32.03 109.67
C GLN A 223 20.13 -33.01 110.13
N THR A 224 21.01 -32.56 111.02
CA THR A 224 21.44 -33.48 112.09
C THR A 224 20.18 -33.77 112.90
N VAL A 225 19.64 -34.98 112.76
CA VAL A 225 18.49 -35.47 113.53
C VAL A 225 18.89 -35.51 115.01
N ASN A 226 18.70 -34.38 115.69
CA ASN A 226 18.55 -34.31 117.13
C ASN A 226 17.04 -34.22 117.41
N VAL A 227 16.48 -35.37 117.78
CA VAL A 227 15.11 -35.44 118.34
C VAL A 227 15.21 -35.00 119.78
N GLU A 228 15.17 -33.68 120.00
CA GLU A 228 14.90 -33.11 121.32
C GLU A 228 13.60 -32.32 121.23
N VAL A 229 12.61 -32.86 121.93
CA VAL A 229 11.31 -32.24 122.20
C VAL A 229 11.58 -31.09 123.18
N ASP A 230 11.87 -29.89 122.66
CA ASP A 230 11.83 -28.69 123.50
C ASP A 230 10.48 -27.99 123.35
N SER A 231 9.76 -28.03 124.47
CA SER A 231 8.47 -27.40 124.69
C SER A 231 8.70 -26.00 125.27
N GLY A 232 9.33 -25.13 124.48
CA GLY A 232 9.63 -23.75 124.85
C GLY A 232 8.47 -22.82 124.54
N ARG A 233 7.73 -22.43 125.57
CA ARG A 233 6.61 -21.47 125.53
C ARG A 233 6.89 -20.22 124.70
N GLY A 234 6.12 -20.10 123.63
CA GLY A 234 5.99 -18.90 122.79
C GLY A 234 5.54 -19.29 121.40
N GLY A 235 4.58 -20.22 121.30
CA GLY A 235 4.09 -20.70 120.00
C GLY A 235 3.67 -19.50 119.15
N PRO A 236 4.14 -19.37 117.90
CA PRO A 236 3.61 -18.35 117.01
C PRO A 236 2.11 -18.56 116.99
N ASP A 237 1.37 -17.52 117.37
CA ASP A 237 -0.08 -17.58 117.51
C ASP A 237 -0.65 -18.31 116.29
N LEU A 238 -1.22 -19.49 116.53
CA LEU A 238 -1.68 -20.38 115.47
C LEU A 238 -2.70 -19.68 114.58
N GLY A 239 -3.43 -18.70 115.14
CA GLY A 239 -4.29 -17.79 114.39
C GLY A 239 -3.52 -16.99 113.33
N THR A 240 -2.37 -16.42 113.70
CA THR A 240 -1.49 -15.66 112.79
C THR A 240 -0.93 -16.57 111.69
N VAL A 241 -0.40 -17.75 112.03
CA VAL A 241 0.18 -18.69 111.05
C VAL A 241 -0.88 -19.22 110.08
N MET A 242 -2.05 -19.60 110.59
CA MET A 242 -3.17 -20.06 109.75
C MET A 242 -3.72 -18.93 108.87
N SER A 243 -3.75 -17.69 109.36
CA SER A 243 -4.14 -16.50 108.59
C SER A 243 -3.13 -16.19 107.47
N GLU A 244 -1.83 -16.28 107.75
CA GLU A 244 -0.78 -16.14 106.73
C GLU A 244 -0.87 -17.21 105.66
N LEU A 245 -1.08 -18.48 106.06
CA LEU A 245 -1.26 -19.60 105.13
C LEU A 245 -2.46 -19.36 104.21
N ARG A 246 -3.59 -18.93 104.77
CA ARG A 246 -4.81 -18.59 104.03
C ARG A 246 -4.57 -17.46 103.04
N THR A 247 -3.90 -16.40 103.47
CA THR A 247 -3.52 -15.25 102.62
C THR A 247 -2.61 -15.68 101.46
N ARG A 248 -1.65 -16.60 101.70
CA ARG A 248 -0.81 -17.15 100.63
C ARG A 248 -1.60 -17.97 99.63
N TYR A 249 -2.49 -18.86 100.08
CA TYR A 249 -3.33 -19.65 99.19
C TYR A 249 -4.30 -18.78 98.39
N GLU A 250 -4.96 -17.80 99.03
CA GLU A 250 -5.79 -16.82 98.34
C GLU A 250 -5.00 -16.04 97.29
N GLY A 251 -3.75 -15.66 97.61
CA GLY A 251 -2.83 -15.03 96.65
C GLY A 251 -2.46 -15.93 95.47
N ILE A 252 -2.20 -17.23 95.69
CA ILE A 252 -1.91 -18.19 94.62
C ILE A 252 -3.14 -18.42 93.74
N VAL A 253 -4.32 -18.61 94.33
CA VAL A 253 -5.58 -18.79 93.59
C VAL A 253 -5.89 -17.55 92.74
N LYS A 254 -5.71 -16.35 93.31
CA LYS A 254 -5.91 -15.09 92.57
C LYS A 254 -4.91 -14.96 91.42
N LYS A 255 -3.62 -15.20 91.67
CA LYS A 255 -2.59 -15.17 90.61
C LYS A 255 -2.86 -16.19 89.51
N ASN A 256 -3.28 -17.41 89.86
CA ASN A 256 -3.61 -18.46 88.88
C ASN A 256 -4.82 -18.03 88.03
N LYS A 257 -5.86 -17.48 88.67
CA LYS A 257 -7.01 -16.92 87.95
C LYS A 257 -6.60 -15.80 86.98
N ASP A 258 -5.83 -14.81 87.45
CA ASP A 258 -5.38 -13.69 86.62
C ASP A 258 -4.49 -14.18 85.45
N GLN A 259 -3.62 -15.17 85.69
CA GLN A 259 -2.79 -15.79 84.67
C GLN A 259 -3.62 -16.57 83.64
N ALA A 260 -4.65 -17.29 84.07
CA ALA A 260 -5.56 -17.99 83.17
C ALA A 260 -6.33 -16.99 82.29
N GLU A 261 -6.87 -15.92 82.88
CA GLU A 261 -7.56 -14.86 82.13
C GLU A 261 -6.63 -14.18 81.11
N LEU A 262 -5.41 -13.82 81.50
CA LEU A 262 -4.39 -13.27 80.59
C LEU A 262 -4.04 -14.24 79.47
N TRP A 263 -3.91 -15.53 79.77
CA TRP A 263 -3.63 -16.57 78.78
C TRP A 263 -4.78 -16.70 77.77
N TYR A 264 -6.03 -16.71 78.25
CA TYR A 264 -7.22 -16.74 77.39
C TYR A 264 -7.32 -15.49 76.52
N LEU A 265 -7.10 -14.30 77.09
CA LEU A 265 -7.12 -13.04 76.33
C LEU A 265 -6.04 -13.01 75.26
N LYS A 266 -4.82 -13.45 75.59
CA LYS A 266 -3.73 -13.58 74.61
C LYS A 266 -4.10 -14.57 73.50
N LYS A 267 -4.73 -15.70 73.85
CA LYS A 267 -5.14 -16.67 72.84
C LYS A 267 -6.26 -16.13 71.94
N LEU A 268 -7.24 -15.44 72.50
CA LEU A 268 -8.29 -14.75 71.74
C LEU A 268 -7.70 -13.70 70.79
N ASP A 269 -6.74 -12.90 71.25
CA ASP A 269 -6.07 -11.91 70.40
C ASP A 269 -5.31 -12.55 69.24
N THR A 270 -4.57 -13.66 69.49
CA THR A 270 -3.89 -14.40 68.41
C THR A 270 -4.87 -14.90 67.35
N VAL A 271 -5.97 -15.54 67.75
CA VAL A 271 -6.99 -16.03 66.80
C VAL A 271 -7.66 -14.86 66.08
N GLN A 272 -7.92 -13.75 66.77
CA GLN A 272 -8.52 -12.57 66.18
C GLN A 272 -7.61 -11.92 65.13
N ASN A 273 -6.29 -11.94 65.35
CA ASN A 273 -5.30 -11.44 64.38
C ASN A 273 -5.16 -12.39 63.18
N GLU A 274 -5.11 -13.71 63.40
CA GLU A 274 -5.13 -14.71 62.34
C GLU A 274 -6.38 -14.58 61.43
N VAL A 275 -7.56 -14.33 62.03
CA VAL A 275 -8.80 -14.10 61.27
C VAL A 275 -8.73 -12.81 60.45
N LYS A 276 -8.13 -11.74 60.98
CA LYS A 276 -7.95 -10.48 60.24
C LYS A 276 -7.02 -10.68 59.04
N GLU A 277 -5.86 -11.30 59.26
CA GLU A 277 -4.89 -11.59 58.20
C GLU A 277 -5.50 -12.48 57.12
N SER A 278 -6.23 -13.53 57.52
CA SER A 278 -6.95 -14.41 56.58
C SER A 278 -8.00 -13.64 55.78
N ASN A 279 -8.74 -12.72 56.40
CA ASN A 279 -9.74 -11.90 55.71
C ASN A 279 -9.11 -10.90 54.74
N GLU A 280 -7.99 -10.29 55.11
CA GLU A 280 -7.22 -9.39 54.24
C GLU A 280 -6.63 -10.13 53.04
N ALA A 281 -6.05 -11.31 53.25
CA ALA A 281 -5.57 -12.17 52.18
C ALA A 281 -6.72 -12.58 51.23
N LEU A 282 -7.88 -12.92 51.78
CA LEU A 282 -9.07 -13.25 50.99
C LEU A 282 -9.56 -12.04 50.16
N ARG A 283 -9.59 -10.84 50.74
CA ARG A 283 -9.94 -9.61 50.02
C ARG A 283 -8.95 -9.30 48.91
N GLY A 284 -7.64 -9.46 49.16
CA GLY A 284 -6.59 -9.31 48.15
C GLY A 284 -6.80 -10.26 46.97
N ALA A 285 -7.01 -11.55 47.25
CA ALA A 285 -7.28 -12.56 46.22
C ALA A 285 -8.57 -12.24 45.43
N GLN A 286 -9.62 -11.74 46.10
CA GLN A 286 -10.86 -11.32 45.42
C GLN A 286 -10.63 -10.11 44.51
N SER A 287 -9.86 -9.10 44.93
CA SER A 287 -9.52 -7.96 44.07
C SER A 287 -8.71 -8.39 42.85
N GLU A 288 -7.70 -9.25 43.04
CA GLU A 288 -6.90 -9.78 41.93
C GLU A 288 -7.77 -10.55 40.92
N LEU A 289 -8.70 -11.39 41.41
CA LEU A 289 -9.64 -12.11 40.55
C LEU A 289 -10.49 -11.15 39.71
N VAL A 290 -11.02 -10.09 40.33
CA VAL A 290 -11.82 -9.06 39.63
C VAL A 290 -10.99 -8.32 38.58
N GLU A 291 -9.74 -7.95 38.91
CA GLU A 291 -8.83 -7.30 37.96
C GLU A 291 -8.49 -8.21 36.78
N ARG A 292 -8.17 -9.48 37.03
CA ARG A 292 -7.91 -10.46 35.96
C ARG A 292 -9.14 -10.68 35.08
N ARG A 293 -10.34 -10.70 35.68
CA ARG A 293 -11.59 -10.80 34.92
C ARG A 293 -11.82 -9.59 34.02
N ARG A 294 -11.57 -8.38 34.52
CA ARG A 294 -11.63 -7.15 33.71
C ARG A 294 -10.59 -7.17 32.58
N PHE A 295 -9.38 -7.62 32.87
CA PHE A 295 -8.33 -7.74 31.85
C PHE A 295 -8.71 -8.72 30.74
N LEU A 296 -9.26 -9.89 31.10
CA LEU A 296 -9.78 -10.86 30.13
C LEU A 296 -10.88 -10.25 29.27
N GLN A 297 -11.84 -9.53 29.87
CA GLN A 297 -12.91 -8.86 29.12
C GLN A 297 -12.38 -7.81 28.15
N THR A 298 -11.39 -7.01 28.55
CA THR A 298 -10.74 -6.05 27.64
C THR A 298 -10.09 -6.76 26.47
N LEU A 299 -9.36 -7.86 26.72
CA LEU A 299 -8.70 -8.63 25.67
C LEU A 299 -9.71 -9.31 24.72
N GLU A 300 -10.83 -9.80 25.25
CA GLU A 300 -11.94 -10.33 24.45
C GLU A 300 -12.52 -9.27 23.51
N VAL A 301 -12.76 -8.05 24.00
CA VAL A 301 -13.24 -6.93 23.18
C VAL A 301 -12.22 -6.52 22.12
N GLU A 302 -10.93 -6.48 22.46
CA GLU A 302 -9.85 -6.21 21.50
C GLU A 302 -9.84 -7.27 20.39
N LEU A 303 -9.92 -8.55 20.75
CA LEU A 303 -9.99 -9.66 19.81
C LEU A 303 -11.22 -9.59 18.90
N GLU A 304 -12.41 -9.29 19.44
CA GLU A 304 -13.61 -9.06 18.63
C GLU A 304 -13.46 -7.86 17.68
N SER A 305 -12.80 -6.79 18.13
CA SER A 305 -12.54 -5.61 17.30
C SER A 305 -11.60 -5.93 16.13
N LEU A 306 -10.57 -6.75 16.37
CA LEU A 306 -9.65 -7.22 15.34
C LEU A 306 -10.36 -8.12 14.34
N TYR A 307 -11.23 -9.04 14.78
CA TYR A 307 -12.04 -9.83 13.84
C TYR A 307 -12.93 -8.96 12.95
N LYS A 308 -13.57 -7.92 13.52
CA LYS A 308 -14.37 -6.96 12.74
C LYS A 308 -13.50 -6.19 11.73
N GLN A 309 -12.29 -5.81 12.12
CA GLN A 309 -11.35 -5.13 11.23
C GLN A 309 -10.90 -6.04 10.06
N VAL A 310 -10.58 -7.30 10.35
CA VAL A 310 -10.23 -8.29 9.32
C VAL A 310 -11.39 -8.47 8.34
N ALA A 311 -12.61 -8.69 8.84
CA ALA A 311 -13.80 -8.84 8.00
C ALA A 311 -14.05 -7.60 7.11
N ALA A 312 -13.84 -6.39 7.64
CA ALA A 312 -13.96 -5.16 6.86
C ALA A 312 -12.89 -5.05 5.76
N LEU A 313 -11.64 -5.44 6.05
CA LEU A 313 -10.55 -5.44 5.07
C LEU A 313 -10.77 -6.50 3.97
N GLU A 314 -11.23 -7.70 4.33
CA GLU A 314 -11.62 -8.74 3.38
C GLU A 314 -12.78 -8.30 2.49
N GLY A 315 -13.78 -7.63 3.07
CA GLY A 315 -14.88 -7.01 2.32
C GLY A 315 -14.38 -5.97 1.31
N ASN A 316 -13.52 -5.05 1.74
CA ASN A 316 -12.92 -4.04 0.86
C ASN A 316 -12.07 -4.67 -0.26
N LEU A 317 -11.31 -5.73 0.04
CA LEU A 317 -10.54 -6.46 -0.96
C LEU A 317 -11.45 -7.14 -1.99
N SER A 318 -12.55 -7.75 -1.55
CA SER A 318 -13.55 -8.36 -2.44
C SER A 318 -14.23 -7.31 -3.32
N GLU A 319 -14.68 -6.19 -2.75
CA GLU A 319 -15.31 -5.10 -3.51
C GLU A 319 -14.36 -4.47 -4.53
N THR A 320 -13.10 -4.22 -4.15
CA THR A 320 -12.10 -3.69 -5.08
C THR A 320 -11.77 -4.70 -6.17
N GLY A 321 -11.62 -5.98 -5.83
CA GLY A 321 -11.46 -7.07 -6.80
C GLY A 321 -12.62 -7.14 -7.80
N GLN A 322 -13.86 -7.06 -7.34
CA GLN A 322 -15.05 -7.02 -8.20
C GLN A 322 -15.08 -5.79 -9.11
N LYS A 323 -14.74 -4.60 -8.59
CA LYS A 323 -14.66 -3.37 -9.39
C LYS A 323 -13.64 -3.51 -10.52
N TYR A 324 -12.45 -4.05 -10.24
CA TYR A 324 -11.43 -4.29 -11.27
C TYR A 324 -11.82 -5.39 -12.26
N SER A 325 -12.51 -6.44 -11.80
CA SER A 325 -13.06 -7.48 -12.70
C SER A 325 -14.05 -6.89 -13.70
N LEU A 326 -15.00 -6.09 -13.22
CA LEU A 326 -15.99 -5.41 -14.07
C LEU A 326 -15.34 -4.44 -15.06
N GLU A 327 -14.34 -3.67 -14.61
CA GLU A 327 -13.62 -2.75 -15.50
C GLU A 327 -12.81 -3.52 -16.57
N MET A 328 -12.21 -4.65 -16.20
CA MET A 328 -11.53 -5.53 -17.15
C MET A 328 -12.51 -6.12 -18.17
N GLU A 329 -13.68 -6.60 -17.73
CA GLU A 329 -14.74 -7.10 -18.62
C GLU A 329 -15.22 -6.01 -19.57
N ARG A 330 -15.40 -4.78 -19.08
CA ARG A 330 -15.78 -3.62 -19.89
C ARG A 330 -14.72 -3.31 -20.95
N LEU A 331 -13.44 -3.27 -20.58
CA LEU A 331 -12.34 -3.03 -21.52
C LEU A 331 -12.24 -4.17 -22.55
N GLN A 332 -12.37 -5.42 -22.12
CA GLN A 332 -12.38 -6.59 -23.00
C GLN A 332 -13.52 -6.51 -24.02
N ALA A 333 -14.72 -6.12 -23.60
CA ALA A 333 -15.86 -5.92 -24.50
C ALA A 333 -15.57 -4.82 -25.55
N THR A 334 -14.96 -3.70 -25.14
CA THR A 334 -14.57 -2.64 -26.08
C THR A 334 -13.49 -3.08 -27.06
N LEU A 335 -12.52 -3.90 -26.61
CA LEU A 335 -11.50 -4.47 -27.49
C LEU A 335 -12.13 -5.41 -28.51
N SER A 336 -13.00 -6.32 -28.09
CA SER A 336 -13.70 -7.23 -29.00
C SER A 336 -14.55 -6.48 -30.02
N GLN A 337 -15.25 -5.41 -29.61
CA GLN A 337 -16.00 -4.57 -30.55
C GLN A 337 -15.09 -3.87 -31.57
N LEU A 338 -13.94 -3.34 -31.14
CA LEU A 338 -12.97 -2.72 -32.05
C LEU A 338 -12.33 -3.73 -33.00
N GLU A 339 -12.02 -4.93 -32.53
CA GLU A 339 -11.54 -6.05 -33.35
C GLU A 339 -12.57 -6.46 -34.41
N GLU A 340 -13.85 -6.54 -34.03
CA GLU A 340 -14.94 -6.82 -34.95
C GLU A 340 -15.06 -5.72 -36.00
N ASN A 341 -15.09 -4.44 -35.60
CA ASN A 341 -15.13 -3.31 -36.53
C ASN A 341 -13.95 -3.31 -37.51
N LEU A 342 -12.73 -3.62 -37.05
CA LEU A 342 -11.55 -3.76 -37.91
C LEU A 342 -11.69 -4.92 -38.89
N SER A 343 -12.27 -6.04 -38.45
CA SER A 343 -12.51 -7.19 -39.33
C SER A 343 -13.55 -6.87 -40.41
N GLN A 344 -14.63 -6.18 -40.06
CA GLN A 344 -15.67 -5.72 -40.98
C GLN A 344 -15.09 -4.73 -42.01
N LEU A 345 -14.32 -3.72 -41.56
CA LEU A 345 -13.68 -2.76 -42.47
C LEU A 345 -12.72 -3.46 -43.45
N ARG A 346 -11.97 -4.47 -43.00
CA ARG A 346 -11.12 -5.28 -43.89
C ARG A 346 -11.93 -6.01 -44.95
N LEU A 347 -13.07 -6.60 -44.59
CA LEU A 347 -13.96 -7.26 -45.54
C LEU A 347 -14.53 -6.27 -46.55
N ASP A 348 -14.98 -5.10 -46.11
CA ASP A 348 -15.51 -4.06 -46.99
C ASP A 348 -14.43 -3.49 -47.93
N MET A 349 -13.19 -3.33 -47.45
CA MET A 349 -12.07 -2.97 -48.32
C MET A 349 -11.80 -4.03 -49.40
N GLN A 350 -11.90 -5.32 -49.07
CA GLN A 350 -11.74 -6.38 -50.06
C GLN A 350 -12.89 -6.38 -51.08
N ARG A 351 -14.14 -6.18 -50.63
CA ARG A 351 -15.31 -6.05 -51.53
C ARG A 351 -15.15 -4.86 -52.49
N ASN A 352 -14.83 -3.68 -51.95
CA ASN A 352 -14.59 -2.49 -52.78
C ASN A 352 -13.48 -2.75 -53.80
N LYS A 353 -12.39 -3.40 -53.39
CA LYS A 353 -11.31 -3.78 -54.31
C LYS A 353 -11.82 -4.65 -55.46
N THR A 354 -12.60 -5.69 -55.16
CA THR A 354 -13.14 -6.57 -56.21
C THR A 354 -14.11 -5.83 -57.15
N ASP A 355 -14.92 -4.92 -56.61
CA ASP A 355 -15.87 -4.13 -57.41
C ASP A 355 -15.13 -3.16 -58.35
N TYR A 356 -14.06 -2.53 -57.86
CA TYR A 356 -13.19 -1.68 -58.68
C TYR A 356 -12.47 -2.48 -59.78
N GLU A 357 -11.98 -3.68 -59.48
CA GLU A 357 -11.38 -4.56 -60.48
C GLU A 357 -12.38 -4.97 -61.57
N GLN A 358 -13.64 -5.26 -61.21
CA GLN A 358 -14.71 -5.55 -62.17
C GLN A 358 -15.06 -4.33 -63.03
N LEU A 359 -15.21 -3.16 -62.43
CA LEU A 359 -15.51 -1.92 -63.15
C LEU A 359 -14.38 -1.57 -64.13
N LEU A 360 -13.13 -1.76 -63.73
CA LEU A 360 -11.97 -1.57 -64.60
C LEU A 360 -12.01 -2.51 -65.82
N ARG A 361 -12.36 -3.79 -65.62
CA ARG A 361 -12.53 -4.75 -66.73
C ARG A 361 -13.63 -4.31 -67.70
N ILE A 362 -14.79 -3.88 -67.19
CA ILE A 362 -15.89 -3.38 -68.03
C ILE A 362 -15.44 -2.15 -68.81
N LYS A 363 -14.76 -1.21 -68.16
CA LYS A 363 -14.21 -0.01 -68.80
C LYS A 363 -13.23 -0.36 -69.92
N GLN A 364 -12.31 -1.31 -69.68
CA GLN A 364 -11.36 -1.78 -70.70
C GLN A 364 -12.10 -2.40 -71.90
N ASN A 365 -13.15 -3.20 -71.66
CA ASN A 365 -13.96 -3.77 -72.74
C ASN A 365 -14.67 -2.69 -73.56
N LEU A 366 -15.32 -1.72 -72.90
CA LEU A 366 -15.97 -0.60 -73.59
C LEU A 366 -14.99 0.24 -74.39
N GLU A 367 -13.77 0.46 -73.89
CA GLU A 367 -12.73 1.15 -74.66
C GLU A 367 -12.31 0.39 -75.91
N MET A 368 -12.21 -0.95 -75.84
CA MET A 368 -11.97 -1.78 -77.01
C MET A 368 -13.13 -1.67 -78.02
N GLU A 369 -14.38 -1.74 -77.56
CA GLU A 369 -15.56 -1.57 -78.40
C GLU A 369 -15.57 -0.19 -79.09
N ILE A 370 -15.35 0.89 -78.35
CA ILE A 370 -15.26 2.25 -78.91
C ILE A 370 -14.13 2.34 -79.95
N ALA A 371 -12.98 1.74 -79.70
CA ALA A 371 -11.88 1.70 -80.66
C ALA A 371 -12.28 0.96 -81.94
N THR A 372 -13.00 -0.15 -81.83
CA THR A 372 -13.54 -0.87 -83.00
C THR A 372 -14.59 -0.06 -83.75
N TYR A 373 -15.51 0.60 -83.05
CA TYR A 373 -16.51 1.48 -83.68
C TYR A 373 -15.87 2.66 -84.40
N ARG A 374 -14.84 3.28 -83.82
CA ARG A 374 -14.05 4.34 -84.49
C ARG A 374 -13.40 3.83 -85.77
N ARG A 375 -12.77 2.65 -85.74
CA ARG A 375 -12.18 2.02 -86.93
C ARG A 375 -13.21 1.77 -88.03
N LEU A 376 -14.42 1.30 -87.68
CA LEU A 376 -15.49 1.06 -88.65
C LEU A 376 -16.04 2.37 -89.25
N LEU A 377 -16.16 3.42 -88.45
CA LEU A 377 -16.65 4.74 -88.88
C LEU A 377 -15.62 5.53 -89.71
N GLU A 378 -14.33 5.32 -89.49
CA GLU A 378 -13.24 5.95 -90.26
C GLU A 378 -13.06 5.34 -91.67
N GLY A 379 -13.83 4.29 -92.01
CA GLY A 379 -13.69 3.56 -93.27
C GLY A 379 -12.46 2.64 -93.24
N GLU A 380 -12.61 1.42 -93.73
CA GLU A 380 -11.53 0.42 -93.82
C GLU A 380 -10.50 0.82 -94.89
N GLU A 381 -9.76 1.90 -94.66
CA GLU A 381 -8.54 2.22 -95.41
C GLU A 381 -7.44 2.66 -94.44
N THR A 382 -6.88 1.69 -93.74
CA THR A 382 -5.43 1.46 -93.68
C THR A 382 -5.14 0.37 -92.66
N ILE A 383 -4.67 -0.77 -93.17
CA ILE A 383 -3.92 -1.75 -92.39
C ILE A 383 -2.69 -1.02 -91.85
N LYS A 384 -2.78 -0.52 -90.62
CA LYS A 384 -1.63 -0.30 -89.74
C LYS A 384 -1.83 -1.18 -88.53
N GLU A 385 -0.89 -2.11 -88.38
CA GLU A 385 -0.79 -3.10 -87.34
C GLU A 385 -1.16 -2.51 -85.97
N VAL A 386 -2.08 -3.19 -85.28
CA VAL A 386 -2.28 -3.01 -83.85
C VAL A 386 -1.13 -3.76 -83.17
N PRO A 387 -0.21 -3.10 -82.45
CA PRO A 387 0.75 -3.84 -81.65
C PRO A 387 0.00 -4.58 -80.54
N PRO A 388 0.44 -5.79 -80.16
CA PRO A 388 -0.24 -6.59 -79.14
C PRO A 388 -0.37 -5.81 -77.83
N PRO A 389 -1.37 -6.14 -76.98
CA PRO A 389 -1.52 -5.48 -75.69
C PRO A 389 -0.19 -5.57 -74.95
N LYS A 390 0.39 -4.41 -74.60
CA LYS A 390 1.51 -4.37 -73.67
C LYS A 390 0.99 -5.01 -72.39
N THR A 391 1.47 -6.21 -72.07
CA THR A 391 1.49 -6.72 -70.71
C THR A 391 2.31 -5.72 -69.90
N PHE A 392 1.64 -4.72 -69.37
CA PHE A 392 2.24 -3.82 -68.41
C PHE A 392 2.26 -4.61 -67.09
N ASP A 393 3.27 -5.48 -66.97
CA ASP A 393 3.84 -5.86 -65.69
C ASP A 393 4.50 -4.62 -65.07
N SER A 394 3.69 -3.59 -64.78
CA SER A 394 4.06 -2.60 -63.79
C SER A 394 3.52 -3.09 -62.47
N VAL A 395 4.39 -3.74 -61.71
CA VAL A 395 4.69 -3.34 -60.33
C VAL A 395 3.52 -2.64 -59.63
N LEU A 396 2.42 -3.35 -59.40
CA LEU A 396 1.74 -3.25 -58.12
C LEU A 396 2.58 -4.10 -57.19
N ARG A 397 3.71 -3.54 -56.75
CA ARG A 397 4.31 -3.97 -55.49
C ARG A 397 3.16 -3.90 -54.49
N PRO A 398 2.74 -5.02 -53.87
CA PRO A 398 1.80 -4.91 -52.74
C PRO A 398 2.42 -3.90 -51.80
N PRO A 399 1.67 -2.98 -51.16
CA PRO A 399 2.24 -2.31 -50.00
C PRO A 399 2.81 -3.44 -49.16
N THR A 400 4.12 -3.42 -48.94
CA THR A 400 4.73 -4.36 -48.02
C THR A 400 4.02 -4.03 -46.72
N TRP A 401 3.02 -4.85 -46.38
CA TRP A 401 2.73 -5.13 -45.00
C TRP A 401 4.08 -5.55 -44.49
N HIS A 402 4.79 -4.59 -43.89
CA HIS A 402 5.72 -4.95 -42.87
C HIS A 402 4.87 -5.84 -42.00
N GLN A 403 5.16 -7.13 -42.07
CA GLN A 403 5.02 -8.00 -40.94
C GLN A 403 5.79 -7.24 -39.87
N VAL A 404 5.05 -6.37 -39.15
CA VAL A 404 5.33 -6.15 -37.76
C VAL A 404 5.30 -7.58 -37.26
N LYS A 405 6.50 -8.18 -37.19
CA LYS A 405 6.77 -9.17 -36.19
C LYS A 405 6.21 -8.50 -34.96
N SER A 406 5.01 -8.93 -34.56
CA SER A 406 4.62 -8.90 -33.18
C SER A 406 5.84 -9.43 -32.50
N ARG A 407 6.63 -8.52 -31.92
CA ARG A 407 7.57 -8.87 -30.89
C ARG A 407 6.71 -9.75 -30.01
N GLY A 408 7.09 -11.02 -29.93
CA GLY A 408 6.54 -11.93 -28.97
C GLY A 408 6.77 -11.28 -27.61
N TYR A 409 5.80 -10.48 -27.18
CA TYR A 409 5.27 -10.67 -25.86
C TYR A 409 4.87 -12.12 -25.87
N ARG A 410 5.75 -12.94 -25.26
CA ARG A 410 5.34 -14.18 -24.65
C ARG A 410 4.12 -13.81 -23.83
N LEU A 411 2.93 -13.94 -24.40
CA LEU A 411 1.82 -14.40 -23.60
C LEU A 411 2.32 -15.73 -23.08
N THR A 412 2.82 -15.71 -21.86
CA THR A 412 2.61 -16.81 -20.94
C THR A 412 1.11 -17.07 -20.99
N THR A 413 0.71 -17.93 -21.92
CA THR A 413 -0.46 -18.76 -21.79
C THR A 413 -0.24 -19.47 -20.46
N VAL A 414 -0.76 -18.88 -19.39
CA VAL A 414 -1.16 -19.66 -18.23
C VAL A 414 -2.23 -20.58 -18.80
N CYS A 415 -1.76 -21.76 -19.17
CA CYS A 415 -2.60 -22.88 -19.49
C CYS A 415 -3.42 -23.11 -18.22
N PHE A 416 -4.66 -22.66 -18.25
CA PHE A 416 -5.70 -23.07 -17.32
C PHE A 416 -5.91 -24.57 -17.59
N ILE A 417 -5.05 -25.39 -16.99
CA ILE A 417 -5.38 -26.79 -16.78
C ILE A 417 -6.45 -26.76 -15.70
N ASN A 418 -7.66 -26.97 -16.18
CA ASN A 418 -8.79 -27.52 -15.44
C ASN A 418 -8.28 -28.65 -14.53
N LEU A 419 -8.07 -28.38 -13.25
CA LEU A 419 -7.98 -29.42 -12.24
C LEU A 419 -9.25 -29.35 -11.40
N GLN A 420 -10.27 -29.97 -11.97
CA GLN A 420 -11.51 -30.30 -11.32
C GLN A 420 -11.19 -31.17 -10.09
N THR A 421 -11.66 -30.69 -8.95
CA THR A 421 -11.84 -31.44 -7.72
C THR A 421 -12.55 -32.76 -7.98
N LYS A 422 -11.93 -33.89 -7.61
CA LYS A 422 -12.66 -35.10 -7.22
C LYS A 422 -11.99 -35.76 -6.02
N GLN A 423 -12.87 -36.06 -5.07
CA GLN A 423 -12.70 -36.76 -3.80
C GLN A 423 -12.02 -38.14 -3.98
N THR A 424 -11.17 -38.48 -2.98
CA THR A 424 -10.92 -39.74 -2.23
C THR A 424 -11.46 -41.10 -2.78
N PRO A 425 -11.01 -42.32 -2.33
CA PRO A 425 -10.30 -42.64 -1.08
C PRO A 425 -9.32 -43.87 -1.10
N LYS A 426 -8.77 -44.21 0.10
CA LYS A 426 -8.30 -45.56 0.56
C LYS A 426 -7.04 -46.12 -0.14
N THR A 427 -6.09 -46.86 0.44
CA THR A 427 -5.78 -47.55 1.71
C THR A 427 -4.43 -48.26 1.38
N HIS A 428 -3.40 -48.41 2.21
CA HIS A 428 -3.28 -49.34 3.33
C HIS A 428 -1.80 -49.36 3.76
N LEU A 429 -1.56 -49.43 5.08
CA LEU A 429 -0.47 -50.14 5.80
C LEU A 429 1.02 -49.76 5.50
N SER A 430 1.94 -49.69 6.46
CA SER A 430 1.99 -50.24 7.82
C SER A 430 3.13 -49.65 8.67
N LEU A 431 2.80 -49.47 9.97
CA LEU A 431 3.60 -49.81 11.16
C LEU A 431 5.02 -49.23 11.40
N ALA A 432 5.12 -48.41 12.45
CA ALA A 432 5.96 -48.66 13.65
C ALA A 432 5.57 -47.65 14.75
N THR A 433 4.53 -47.94 15.54
CA THR A 433 4.62 -48.41 16.95
C THR A 433 5.24 -47.39 17.92
N THR A 434 4.34 -46.63 18.53
CA THR A 434 4.47 -45.96 19.82
C THR A 434 4.60 -46.99 20.96
N LYS A 435 5.48 -46.71 21.92
CA LYS A 435 5.39 -47.27 23.28
C LYS A 435 5.00 -46.17 24.24
N SER A 436 3.77 -46.30 24.73
CA SER A 436 3.17 -45.56 25.84
C SER A 436 3.89 -45.87 27.15
N GLN A 437 4.10 -44.86 28.00
CA GLN A 437 4.13 -45.06 29.44
C GLN A 437 3.83 -43.76 30.19
N ARG A 438 2.58 -43.63 30.65
CA ARG A 438 2.25 -42.88 31.86
C ARG A 438 0.99 -43.51 32.49
N CYS A 439 1.16 -44.10 33.67
CA CYS A 439 0.30 -44.03 34.85
C CYS A 439 0.83 -45.00 35.94
N GLY A 440 0.94 -44.52 37.20
CA GLY A 440 1.21 -45.32 38.40
C GLY A 440 0.03 -46.26 38.75
N PRO A 441 0.02 -46.99 39.90
CA PRO A 441 0.25 -46.44 41.24
C PRO A 441 0.95 -47.38 42.29
N GLY A 442 1.28 -46.83 43.47
CA GLY A 442 1.20 -47.55 44.77
C GLY A 442 2.49 -48.09 45.40
N ARG A 443 3.07 -47.34 46.34
CA ARG A 443 3.14 -47.63 47.79
C ARG A 443 3.74 -46.46 48.56
#